data_AF-A0A090ZER3-F1
#
_entry.id   AF-A0A090ZER3-F1
#
_cell.length_a   1.000
_cell.length_b   1.000
_cell.length_c   1.000
_cell.angle_alpha   90.00
_cell.angle_beta   90.00
_cell.angle_gamma   90.00
#
_symmetry.space_group_name_H-M   'P 1'
#
loop_
_entity.id
_entity.type
_entity.pdbx_description
1 polymer ?
#
loop_
_entity_poly.entity_id
_entity_poly.type
_entity_poly.pdbx_seq_one_letter_code
_entity_poly.pdbx_strand_id
1 'polypeptide(L)'
;MVKEIDFQSVQGTMLIPLLGRAYESKNNKDILDDKEAVQIIKNCDFDFSNISNTFGEYGCITYIAPARKIDDTIRQFIRKRPNATIVNIGSRLDTTFSRADNENQP
;
A
#
# COMPACT_ATOMS: atom_id res chain seq x y z
N MET A 1 -22.97 6.40 -6.79
CA MET A 1 -23.00 7.59 -5.90
C MET A 1 -21.64 7.63 -5.22
N VAL A 2 -20.86 8.70 -5.44
CA VAL A 2 -19.52 8.86 -4.81
C VAL A 2 -19.72 9.15 -3.32
N LYS A 3 -18.93 8.49 -2.46
CA LYS A 3 -19.00 8.64 -0.99
C LYS A 3 -17.92 9.58 -0.47
N GLU A 4 -18.27 10.42 0.50
CA GLU A 4 -17.27 11.15 1.28
C GLU A 4 -16.55 10.21 2.26
N ILE A 5 -15.32 10.57 2.61
CA ILE A 5 -14.48 9.80 3.53
C ILE A 5 -14.68 10.32 4.95
N ASP A 6 -15.19 9.48 5.84
CA ASP A 6 -15.16 9.72 7.28
C ASP A 6 -13.76 9.36 7.84
N PHE A 7 -12.97 10.38 8.15
CA PHE A 7 -11.62 10.20 8.68
C PHE A 7 -11.56 9.66 10.11
N GLN A 8 -12.65 9.74 10.87
CA GLN A 8 -12.73 9.16 12.22
C GLN A 8 -13.06 7.67 12.16
N SER A 9 -13.51 7.17 11.00
CA SER A 9 -13.73 5.74 10.79
C SER A 9 -12.42 4.97 10.61
N VAL A 10 -12.48 3.67 10.92
CA VAL A 10 -11.38 2.73 10.66
C VAL A 10 -11.04 2.71 9.18
N GLN A 11 -12.05 2.81 8.30
CA GLN A 11 -11.93 2.85 6.86
C GLN A 11 -11.16 4.08 6.39
N GLY A 12 -11.53 5.27 6.85
CA GLY A 12 -10.86 6.52 6.48
C GLY A 12 -9.38 6.53 6.83
N THR A 13 -9.02 6.02 8.01
CA THR A 13 -7.61 5.89 8.43
C THR A 13 -6.80 4.97 7.50
N MET A 14 -7.40 3.92 6.94
CA MET A 14 -6.71 2.97 6.04
C MET A 14 -6.58 3.47 4.60
N LEU A 15 -7.49 4.33 4.17
CA LEU A 15 -7.53 4.86 2.80
C LEU A 15 -6.39 5.84 2.53
N ILE A 16 -5.95 6.62 3.53
CA ILE A 16 -4.83 7.57 3.39
C ILE A 16 -3.53 6.86 2.96
N PRO A 17 -3.00 5.85 3.68
CA PRO A 17 -1.77 5.19 3.27
C PRO A 17 -1.93 4.41 1.96
N LEU A 18 -3.12 3.86 1.68
CA LEU A 18 -3.38 3.19 0.40
C LEU A 18 -3.32 4.16 -0.78
N LEU A 19 -3.95 5.33 -0.65
CA LEU A 19 -3.92 6.39 -1.65
C LEU A 19 -2.49 6.88 -1.89
N GLY A 20 -1.72 7.10 -0.83
CA GLY A 20 -0.31 7.50 -0.93
C GLY A 20 0.51 6.49 -1.74
N ARG A 21 0.38 5.20 -1.45
CA ARG A 21 1.06 4.15 -2.23
C ARG A 21 0.59 4.11 -3.68
N ALA A 22 -0.70 4.28 -3.94
CA ALA A 22 -1.24 4.31 -5.31
C ALA A 22 -0.75 5.53 -6.12
N TYR A 23 -0.67 6.71 -5.50
CA TYR A 23 -0.16 7.93 -6.12
C TYR A 23 1.32 7.77 -6.48
N GLU A 24 2.13 7.37 -5.51
CA GLU A 24 3.57 7.20 -5.68
C GLU A 24 3.91 6.04 -6.62
N SER A 25 3.12 4.96 -6.66
CA SER A 25 3.33 3.89 -7.64
C SER A 25 3.05 4.34 -9.08
N LYS A 26 2.44 5.51 -9.30
CA LYS A 26 2.34 6.13 -10.62
C LYS A 26 3.50 7.07 -10.91
N ASN A 27 3.96 7.82 -9.91
CA ASN A 27 4.92 8.92 -10.07
C ASN A 27 6.39 8.56 -9.74
N ASN A 28 6.61 7.59 -8.87
CA ASN A 28 7.90 7.17 -8.30
C ASN A 28 8.04 5.63 -8.28
N LYS A 29 7.77 4.98 -9.42
CA LYS A 29 7.78 3.52 -9.60
C LYS A 29 9.08 2.84 -9.19
N ASP A 30 10.20 3.54 -9.29
CA ASP A 30 11.52 3.00 -8.92
C ASP A 30 11.64 2.75 -7.41
N ILE A 31 10.85 3.46 -6.58
CA ILE A 31 10.80 3.26 -5.13
C ILE A 31 9.89 2.08 -4.79
N LEU A 32 8.66 2.07 -5.32
CA LEU A 32 7.68 1.00 -5.11
C LEU A 32 6.67 0.98 -6.26
N ASP A 33 6.41 -0.20 -6.82
CA ASP A 33 5.37 -0.42 -7.85
C ASP A 33 4.21 -1.23 -7.26
N ASP A 34 3.34 -0.57 -6.49
CA ASP A 34 2.15 -1.14 -5.85
C ASP A 34 0.94 -1.12 -6.78
N LYS A 35 0.97 -1.99 -7.80
CA LYS A 35 -0.11 -2.13 -8.80
C LYS A 35 -1.46 -2.47 -8.20
N GLU A 36 -1.46 -3.24 -7.12
CA GLU A 36 -2.67 -3.65 -6.43
C GLU A 36 -3.31 -2.45 -5.71
N ALA A 37 -2.53 -1.61 -5.02
CA ALA A 37 -3.06 -0.37 -4.45
C ALA A 37 -3.64 0.56 -5.51
N VAL A 38 -2.96 0.70 -6.66
CA VAL A 38 -3.48 1.48 -7.80
C VAL A 38 -4.84 0.95 -8.26
N GLN A 39 -4.98 -0.37 -8.37
CA GLN A 39 -6.21 -1.00 -8.81
C GLN A 39 -7.34 -0.86 -7.77
N ILE A 40 -7.04 -1.01 -6.47
CA ILE A 40 -8.02 -0.84 -5.39
C ILE A 40 -8.55 0.60 -5.39
N ILE A 41 -7.65 1.60 -5.43
CA ILE A 41 -8.05 3.03 -5.45
C ILE A 41 -8.87 3.35 -6.70
N LYS A 42 -8.48 2.83 -7.87
CA LYS A 42 -9.21 3.04 -9.13
C LYS A 42 -10.65 2.52 -9.08
N ASN A 43 -10.90 1.43 -8.35
CA ASN A 43 -12.22 0.81 -8.23
C ASN A 43 -12.98 1.25 -6.96
N CYS A 44 -12.46 2.23 -6.23
CA CYS A 44 -13.08 2.71 -5.00
C CYS A 44 -14.03 3.88 -5.28
N ASP A 45 -15.28 3.77 -4.83
CA ASP A 45 -16.30 4.83 -4.99
C ASP A 45 -16.19 5.93 -3.91
N PHE A 46 -14.99 6.41 -3.61
CA PHE A 46 -14.73 7.48 -2.65
C PHE A 46 -14.17 8.73 -3.32
N ASP A 47 -14.53 9.90 -2.79
CA ASP A 47 -13.87 11.16 -3.16
C ASP A 47 -12.56 11.35 -2.39
N PHE A 48 -11.45 11.22 -3.10
CA PHE A 48 -10.10 11.38 -2.54
C PHE A 48 -9.58 12.83 -2.63
N SER A 49 -10.33 13.76 -3.22
CA SER A 49 -9.87 15.13 -3.49
C SER A 49 -9.38 15.84 -2.22
N ASN A 50 -10.10 15.68 -1.11
CA ASN A 50 -9.73 16.26 0.19
C ASN A 50 -8.39 15.72 0.72
N ILE A 51 -8.12 14.43 0.53
CA ILE A 51 -6.87 13.79 0.97
C ILE A 51 -5.72 14.29 0.09
N SER A 52 -5.91 14.24 -1.24
CA SER A 52 -4.88 14.68 -2.19
C SER A 52 -4.49 16.15 -1.98
N ASN A 53 -5.46 17.02 -1.71
CA ASN A 53 -5.20 18.45 -1.44
C ASN A 53 -4.47 18.69 -0.11
N THR A 54 -4.71 17.84 0.91
CA THR A 54 -4.12 18.02 2.25
C THR A 54 -2.69 17.50 2.32
N PHE A 55 -2.41 16.34 1.75
CA PHE A 55 -1.11 15.67 1.89
C PHE A 55 -0.10 16.07 0.80
N GLY A 56 -0.59 16.45 -0.39
CA GLY A 56 0.28 16.79 -1.53
C GLY A 56 1.23 15.65 -1.92
N GLU A 57 2.18 15.96 -2.80
CA GLU A 57 3.17 14.99 -3.30
C GLU A 57 4.12 14.51 -2.19
N TYR A 58 4.66 15.45 -1.40
CA TYR A 58 5.61 15.13 -0.33
C TYR A 58 5.01 14.29 0.80
N GLY A 59 3.72 14.45 1.09
CA GLY A 59 3.02 13.61 2.07
C GLY A 59 2.90 12.15 1.62
N CYS A 60 2.72 11.92 0.32
CA CYS A 60 2.54 10.57 -0.22
C CYS A 60 3.82 9.72 -0.12
N ILE A 61 5.00 10.31 -0.26
CA ILE A 61 6.30 9.64 -0.10
C ILE A 61 6.44 8.96 1.28
N THR A 62 5.85 9.54 2.33
CA THR A 62 5.93 8.98 3.69
C THR A 62 5.28 7.60 3.83
N TYR A 63 4.42 7.21 2.89
CA TYR A 63 3.71 5.92 2.90
C TYR A 63 4.40 4.84 2.06
N ILE A 64 5.21 5.20 1.06
CA ILE A 64 5.92 4.20 0.23
C ILE A 64 7.22 3.73 0.84
N ALA A 65 7.96 4.60 1.53
CA ALA A 65 9.28 4.24 2.06
C ALA A 65 9.17 3.14 3.14
N PRO A 66 8.24 3.20 4.11
CA PRO A 66 8.02 2.10 5.04
C PRO A 66 7.54 0.82 4.35
N ALA A 67 6.65 0.92 3.36
CA ALA A 67 6.16 -0.24 2.61
C ALA A 67 7.31 -0.95 1.87
N ARG A 68 8.18 -0.20 1.18
CA ARG A 68 9.37 -0.75 0.54
C ARG A 68 10.32 -1.41 1.54
N LYS A 69 10.51 -0.81 2.71
CA LYS A 69 11.38 -1.37 3.76
C LYS A 69 10.83 -2.70 4.30
N ILE A 70 9.52 -2.82 4.45
CA ILE A 70 8.86 -4.08 4.85
C ILE A 70 9.06 -5.14 3.77
N ASP A 71 8.79 -4.80 2.50
CA ASP A 71 8.99 -5.72 1.38
C ASP A 71 10.45 -6.23 1.31
N ASP A 72 11.43 -5.33 1.46
CA ASP A 72 12.86 -5.70 1.42
C ASP A 72 13.24 -6.59 2.61
N THR A 73 12.68 -6.33 3.80
CA THR A 73 12.87 -7.19 4.99
C THR A 73 12.33 -8.60 4.74
N ILE A 74 11.12 -8.69 4.20
CA ILE A 74 10.46 -9.96 3.87
C ILE A 74 11.28 -10.73 2.83
N ARG A 75 11.66 -10.10 1.72
CA ARG A 75 12.46 -10.74 0.66
C ARG A 75 13.80 -11.24 1.19
N GLN A 76 14.49 -10.45 2.03
CA GLN A 76 15.74 -10.88 2.66
C GLN A 76 15.56 -12.07 3.60
N PHE A 77 14.45 -12.11 4.33
CA PHE A 77 14.13 -13.22 5.22
C PHE A 77 13.80 -14.50 4.45
N ILE A 78 12.93 -14.41 3.44
CA ILE A 78 12.55 -15.52 2.54
C ILE A 78 13.78 -16.13 1.86
N ARG A 79 14.70 -15.30 1.35
CA ARG A 79 15.95 -15.78 0.72
C ARG A 79 16.79 -16.67 1.65
N LYS A 80 16.73 -16.43 2.96
CA LYS A 80 17.44 -17.24 3.97
C LYS A 80 16.62 -18.43 4.46
N ARG A 81 15.30 -18.36 4.39
CA ARG A 81 14.36 -19.38 4.87
C ARG A 81 13.16 -19.51 3.91
N PRO A 82 13.32 -20.20 2.77
CA PRO A 82 12.30 -20.21 1.71
C PRO A 82 10.98 -20.85 2.14
N ASN A 83 11.01 -21.75 3.13
CA ASN A 83 9.84 -22.46 3.66
C ASN A 83 9.26 -21.82 4.93
N ALA A 84 9.69 -20.60 5.30
CA ALA A 84 9.19 -19.94 6.49
C ALA A 84 7.80 -19.34 6.26
N THR A 85 6.99 -19.30 7.32
CA THR A 85 5.69 -18.62 7.34
C THR A 85 5.86 -17.18 7.81
N ILE A 86 5.24 -16.24 7.11
CA ILE A 86 5.18 -14.82 7.48
C ILE A 86 3.75 -14.47 7.85
N VAL A 87 3.56 -13.83 9.00
CA VAL A 87 2.25 -13.39 9.49
C VAL A 87 2.22 -11.86 9.52
N ASN A 88 1.35 -11.27 8.71
CA ASN A 88 1.07 -9.83 8.73
C ASN A 88 -0.10 -9.53 9.67
N ILE A 89 0.18 -8.90 10.82
CA ILE A 89 -0.81 -8.58 11.84
C ILE A 89 -1.36 -7.18 11.61
N GLY A 90 -2.69 -7.05 11.60
CA GLY A 90 -3.34 -5.77 11.31
C GLY A 90 -3.23 -5.38 9.83
N SER A 91 -3.16 -6.38 8.94
CA SER A 91 -2.88 -6.23 7.50
C SER A 91 -3.85 -5.30 6.78
N ARG A 92 -5.14 -5.24 7.15
CA ARG A 92 -6.07 -4.23 6.63
C ARG A 92 -6.06 -4.17 5.08
N LEU A 93 -5.61 -3.05 4.48
CA LEU A 93 -5.46 -2.85 3.02
C LEU A 93 -3.99 -2.92 2.57
N ASP A 94 -3.19 -3.72 3.27
CA ASP A 94 -1.81 -4.02 2.91
C ASP A 94 -1.76 -4.94 1.69
N THR A 95 -0.90 -4.59 0.74
CA THR A 95 -0.75 -5.25 -0.55
C THR A 95 0.65 -5.87 -0.70
N THR A 96 1.40 -6.04 0.38
CA THR A 96 2.79 -6.55 0.35
C THR A 96 2.88 -7.95 -0.24
N PHE A 97 1.85 -8.79 -0.10
CA PHE A 97 1.87 -10.14 -0.65
C PHE A 97 2.15 -10.13 -2.17
N SER A 98 1.47 -9.28 -2.95
CA SER A 98 1.66 -9.22 -4.40
C SER A 98 3.04 -8.72 -4.84
N ARG A 99 3.85 -8.17 -3.92
CA ARG A 99 5.20 -7.66 -4.20
C ARG A 99 6.32 -8.50 -3.57
N ALA A 100 6.06 -9.20 -2.48
CA ALA A 100 7.10 -9.78 -1.63
C ALA A 100 6.93 -11.29 -1.35
N ASP A 101 6.08 -11.98 -2.11
CA ASP A 101 5.93 -13.43 -2.03
C ASP A 101 7.20 -14.18 -2.49
N ASN A 102 7.30 -15.47 -2.12
CA ASN A 102 8.44 -16.33 -2.46
C ASN A 102 8.31 -17.03 -3.82
N GLU A 103 7.27 -16.70 -4.61
CA GLU A 103 6.95 -17.25 -5.94
C GLU A 103 6.75 -18.77 -5.97
N ASN A 104 6.71 -19.43 -4.81
CA ASN A 104 6.41 -20.86 -4.70
C ASN A 104 4.89 -21.03 -4.71
N GLN A 105 4.29 -20.99 -5.89
CA GLN A 105 2.91 -21.45 -6.04
C GLN A 105 2.85 -22.98 -5.86
N PRO A 106 1.83 -23.52 -5.17
CA PRO A 106 1.57 -24.96 -5.19
C PRO A 106 1.19 -25.47 -6.58
#